data_AF-A0A2H9NAR3-F1
#
_entry.id   AF-A0A2H9NAR3-F1
#
_cell.length_a   1.000
_cell.length_b   1.000
_cell.length_c   1.000
_cell.angle_alpha   90.00
_cell.angle_beta   90.00
_cell.angle_gamma   90.00
#
_symmetry.space_group_name_H-M   'P 1'
#
loop_
_entity.id
_entity.type
_entity.pdbx_description
1 polymer ?
#
loop_
_entity_poly.entity_id
_entity_poly.type
_entity_poly.pdbx_seq_one_letter_code
_entity_poly.pdbx_strand_id
1 'polypeptide(L)'
;MNTLFRHVLIFLNLFGFIIGMYSYIPQLMSTAPQLWLLVVDCPLSALFFAIFLMGFNNKYFEVLARLSAFKYGVWTVVVTLTQPILMVQLLPAIFNIIMHLGLLIESFLFIEGDFLMKHIIPLIIFFLANDFSDYFLNTHPFIDVSLLITTGIFTFIMSFVTVLIFSRILLKK
;
A
#
# COMPACT_ATOMS: atom_id res chain seq x y z
N MET A 1 24.21 -1.08 -2.23
CA MET A 1 23.31 -1.78 -3.17
C MET A 1 23.79 -1.56 -4.60
N ASN A 2 23.63 -2.53 -5.50
CA ASN A 2 23.94 -2.35 -6.92
C ASN A 2 23.09 -1.22 -7.51
N THR A 3 23.72 -0.21 -8.10
CA THR A 3 23.07 0.95 -8.70
C THR A 3 22.01 0.54 -9.72
N LEU A 4 22.28 -0.45 -10.57
CA LEU A 4 21.34 -0.95 -11.57
C LEU A 4 20.07 -1.50 -10.91
N PHE A 5 20.22 -2.32 -9.87
CA PHE A 5 19.08 -2.90 -9.14
C PHE A 5 18.17 -1.81 -8.56
N ARG A 6 18.75 -0.75 -7.96
CA ARG A 6 17.98 0.40 -7.47
C ARG A 6 17.15 1.06 -8.56
N HIS A 7 17.76 1.31 -9.71
CA HIS A 7 17.10 1.99 -10.83
C HIS A 7 15.95 1.14 -11.41
N VAL A 8 16.13 -0.18 -11.46
CA VAL A 8 15.05 -1.10 -11.86
C VAL A 8 13.86 -1.01 -10.90
N LEU A 9 14.09 -1.05 -9.59
CA LEU A 9 12.99 -0.93 -8.61
C LEU A 9 12.29 0.44 -8.68
N ILE A 10 13.03 1.52 -8.88
CA ILE A 10 12.45 2.86 -9.10
C ILE A 10 11.54 2.83 -10.34
N PHE A 11 12.02 2.26 -11.45
CA PHE A 11 11.24 2.15 -12.67
C PHE A 11 9.96 1.33 -12.46
N LEU A 12 10.06 0.16 -11.81
CA LEU A 12 8.91 -0.70 -11.54
C LEU A 12 7.87 -0.02 -10.65
N ASN A 13 8.30 0.71 -9.62
CA ASN A 13 7.40 1.46 -8.75
C ASN A 13 6.72 2.63 -9.46
N LEU A 14 7.44 3.40 -10.27
CA LEU A 14 6.85 4.47 -11.09
C LEU A 14 5.88 3.92 -12.13
N PHE A 15 6.23 2.80 -12.77
CA PHE A 15 5.34 2.12 -13.70
C PHE A 15 4.07 1.62 -12.99
N GLY A 16 4.22 0.97 -11.83
CA GLY A 16 3.10 0.54 -10.99
C GLY A 16 2.21 1.70 -10.56
N PHE A 17 2.79 2.84 -10.18
CA PHE A 17 2.05 4.08 -9.89
C PHE A 17 1.22 4.53 -11.09
N ILE A 18 1.79 4.63 -12.30
CA ILE A 18 1.08 5.11 -13.49
C ILE A 18 -0.09 4.17 -13.84
N ILE A 19 0.16 2.86 -13.89
CA ILE A 19 -0.86 1.85 -14.21
C ILE A 19 -1.95 1.79 -13.13
N GLY A 20 -1.54 1.91 -11.87
CA GLY A 20 -2.45 2.03 -10.74
C GLY A 20 -3.34 3.25 -10.88
N MET A 21 -2.77 4.45 -11.06
CA MET A 21 -3.55 5.69 -11.24
C MET A 21 -4.55 5.58 -12.39
N TYR A 22 -4.16 4.97 -13.51
CA TYR A 22 -5.07 4.72 -14.63
C TYR A 22 -6.28 3.86 -14.22
N SER A 23 -6.05 2.81 -13.42
CA SER A 23 -7.09 1.91 -12.94
C SER A 23 -8.06 2.59 -11.95
N TYR A 24 -7.58 3.62 -11.23
CA TYR A 24 -8.37 4.39 -10.27
C TYR A 24 -9.17 5.54 -10.90
N ILE A 25 -8.94 5.90 -12.17
CA ILE A 25 -9.66 7.01 -12.85
C ILE A 25 -11.19 6.92 -12.66
N PRO A 26 -11.86 5.78 -12.92
CA PRO A 26 -13.31 5.70 -12.77
C PRO A 26 -13.79 6.03 -11.36
N GLN A 27 -13.06 5.57 -10.35
CA GLN A 27 -13.36 5.80 -8.93
C GLN A 27 -13.14 7.27 -8.55
N LEU A 28 -12.03 7.87 -9.00
CA LEU A 28 -11.69 9.27 -8.74
C LEU A 28 -12.69 10.24 -9.37
N MET A 29 -13.22 9.93 -10.56
CA MET A 29 -14.27 10.72 -11.20
C MET A 29 -15.58 10.74 -10.40
N SER A 30 -15.82 9.72 -9.58
CA SER A 30 -17.01 9.60 -8.74
C SER A 30 -16.81 10.03 -7.29
N THR A 31 -15.57 10.38 -6.90
CA THR A 31 -15.20 10.70 -5.52
C THR A 31 -14.75 12.15 -5.39
N ALA A 32 -15.11 12.79 -4.27
CA ALA A 32 -14.73 14.17 -3.99
C ALA A 32 -13.19 14.35 -4.01
N PRO A 33 -12.63 15.38 -4.69
CA PRO A 33 -11.18 15.58 -4.83
C PRO A 33 -10.39 15.62 -3.52
N GLN A 34 -11.02 16.07 -2.44
CA GLN A 34 -10.41 16.15 -1.11
C GLN A 34 -10.08 14.76 -0.53
N LEU A 35 -10.75 13.71 -1.00
CA LEU A 35 -10.54 12.33 -0.54
C LEU A 35 -9.56 11.57 -1.42
N TRP A 36 -9.14 12.11 -2.57
CA TRP A 36 -8.33 11.36 -3.54
C TRP A 36 -7.05 10.76 -2.93
N LEU A 37 -6.40 11.48 -2.02
CA LEU A 37 -5.19 11.01 -1.35
C LEU A 37 -5.44 9.79 -0.44
N LEU A 38 -6.66 9.61 0.06
CA LEU A 38 -7.09 8.46 0.85
C LEU A 38 -7.71 7.34 0.01
N VAL A 39 -7.84 7.54 -1.30
CA VAL A 39 -8.42 6.59 -2.26
C VAL A 39 -7.33 5.89 -3.07
N VAL A 40 -6.30 6.63 -3.52
CA VAL A 40 -5.24 6.08 -4.39
C VAL A 40 -4.15 5.33 -3.62
N ASP A 41 -4.54 4.42 -2.73
CA ASP A 41 -3.67 3.78 -1.75
C ASP A 41 -2.46 3.06 -2.33
N CYS A 42 -2.70 2.04 -3.14
CA CYS A 42 -1.64 1.22 -3.73
C CYS A 42 -0.76 2.03 -4.71
N PRO A 43 -1.33 2.89 -5.59
CA PRO A 43 -0.53 3.81 -6.39
C PRO A 43 0.37 4.71 -5.53
N LEU A 44 -0.18 5.32 -4.49
CA LEU A 44 0.55 6.24 -3.61
C LEU A 44 1.67 5.51 -2.86
N SER A 45 1.43 4.26 -2.44
CA SER A 45 2.45 3.42 -1.84
C SER A 45 3.63 3.15 -2.77
N ALA A 46 3.38 2.83 -4.04
CA ALA A 46 4.44 2.63 -5.04
C ALA A 46 5.22 3.93 -5.29
N LEU A 47 4.51 5.07 -5.36
CA LEU A 47 5.15 6.38 -5.51
C LEU A 47 6.05 6.71 -4.31
N PHE A 48 5.57 6.49 -3.08
CA PHE A 48 6.37 6.69 -1.87
C PHE A 48 7.62 5.83 -1.89
N PHE A 49 7.51 4.56 -2.31
CA PHE A 49 8.66 3.67 -2.40
C PHE A 49 9.68 4.12 -3.46
N ALA A 50 9.21 4.56 -4.64
CA ALA A 50 10.07 5.14 -5.66
C ALA A 50 10.85 6.37 -5.16
N ILE A 51 10.16 7.30 -4.51
CA ILE A 51 10.78 8.53 -3.96
C ILE A 51 11.81 8.20 -2.87
N PHE A 52 11.51 7.22 -2.01
CA PHE A 52 12.45 6.71 -1.03
C PHE A 52 13.72 6.17 -1.72
N LEU A 53 13.56 5.33 -2.74
CA LEU A 53 14.69 4.77 -3.50
C LEU A 53 15.47 5.83 -4.28
N MET A 54 14.87 6.96 -4.67
CA MET A 54 15.60 8.08 -5.28
C MET A 54 16.56 8.78 -4.30
N GLY A 55 16.41 8.54 -2.99
CA GLY A 55 17.30 9.05 -1.94
C GLY A 55 16.64 10.02 -0.97
N PHE A 56 15.31 10.12 -0.97
CA PHE A 56 14.60 10.92 0.04
C PHE A 56 14.60 10.19 1.39
N ASN A 57 15.63 10.46 2.20
CA ASN A 57 15.94 9.71 3.43
C ASN A 57 15.48 10.42 4.71
N ASN A 58 14.18 10.77 4.79
CA ASN A 58 13.56 11.19 6.04
C ASN A 58 12.97 9.96 6.76
N LYS A 59 13.29 9.74 8.04
CA LYS A 59 12.80 8.60 8.83
C LYS A 59 11.27 8.44 8.82
N TYR A 60 10.52 9.56 8.83
CA TYR A 60 9.05 9.52 8.72
C TYR A 60 8.60 9.01 7.36
N PHE A 61 9.27 9.47 6.29
CA PHE A 61 8.93 9.09 4.93
C PHE A 61 9.34 7.64 4.61
N GLU A 62 10.47 7.20 5.13
CA GLU A 62 10.92 5.81 5.02
C GLU A 62 9.95 4.84 5.69
N VAL A 63 9.46 5.17 6.90
CA VAL A 63 8.42 4.40 7.58
C VAL A 63 7.12 4.42 6.77
N LEU A 64 6.71 5.59 6.27
CA LEU A 64 5.52 5.73 5.42
C LEU A 64 5.61 4.84 4.18
N ALA A 65 6.70 4.91 3.43
CA ALA A 65 6.90 4.11 2.22
C ALA A 65 6.85 2.60 2.51
N ARG A 66 7.56 2.13 3.54
CA ARG A 66 7.65 0.70 3.86
C ARG A 66 6.36 0.11 4.38
N LEU A 67 5.78 0.73 5.40
CA LEU A 67 4.61 0.16 6.04
C LEU A 67 3.39 0.26 5.09
N SER A 68 3.30 1.30 4.26
CA SER A 68 2.28 1.35 3.19
C SER A 68 2.47 0.20 2.20
N ALA A 69 3.71 -0.02 1.74
CA ALA A 69 4.01 -1.10 0.80
C ALA A 69 3.68 -2.48 1.38
N PHE A 70 3.94 -2.69 2.67
CA PHE A 70 3.51 -3.90 3.37
C PHE A 70 1.98 -4.02 3.45
N LYS A 71 1.29 -3.01 4.02
CA LYS A 71 -0.16 -3.05 4.25
C LYS A 71 -0.90 -3.29 2.93
N TYR A 72 -0.66 -2.44 1.95
CA TYR A 72 -1.38 -2.46 0.67
C TYR A 72 -0.92 -3.61 -0.23
N GLY A 73 0.33 -4.06 -0.11
CA GLY A 73 0.84 -5.27 -0.76
C GLY A 73 0.09 -6.52 -0.29
N VAL A 74 0.03 -6.75 1.03
CA VAL A 74 -0.71 -7.89 1.60
C VAL A 74 -2.20 -7.78 1.30
N TRP A 75 -2.79 -6.60 1.51
CA TRP A 75 -4.21 -6.38 1.30
C TRP A 75 -4.62 -6.74 -0.12
N THR A 76 -3.92 -6.22 -1.12
CA THR A 76 -4.27 -6.43 -2.53
C THR A 76 -4.13 -7.88 -2.95
N VAL A 77 -3.10 -8.57 -2.49
CA VAL A 77 -2.91 -10.00 -2.77
C VAL A 77 -4.07 -10.81 -2.20
N VAL A 78 -4.43 -10.56 -0.93
CA VAL A 78 -5.52 -11.28 -0.26
C VAL A 78 -6.88 -10.98 -0.91
N VAL A 79 -7.20 -9.71 -1.17
CA VAL A 79 -8.49 -9.32 -1.76
C VAL A 79 -8.63 -9.83 -3.18
N THR A 80 -7.56 -9.76 -4.00
CA THR A 80 -7.59 -10.33 -5.36
C THR A 80 -7.82 -11.84 -5.34
N LEU A 81 -7.18 -12.57 -4.42
CA LEU A 81 -7.33 -14.03 -4.30
C LEU A 81 -8.68 -14.47 -3.75
N THR A 82 -9.30 -13.65 -2.89
CA THR A 82 -10.56 -14.01 -2.21
C THR A 82 -11.80 -13.59 -2.99
N GLN A 83 -11.67 -12.74 -4.02
CA GLN A 83 -12.77 -12.26 -4.84
C GLN A 83 -12.78 -12.93 -6.22
N PRO A 84 -13.66 -13.92 -6.47
CA PRO A 84 -13.69 -14.67 -7.72
C PRO A 84 -13.85 -13.78 -8.96
N ILE A 85 -14.62 -12.71 -8.83
CA ILE A 85 -14.86 -11.72 -9.89
C ILE A 85 -13.59 -11.02 -10.36
N LEU A 86 -12.63 -10.74 -9.47
CA LEU A 86 -11.34 -10.16 -9.84
C LEU A 86 -10.46 -11.16 -10.60
N MET A 87 -10.68 -12.45 -10.39
CA MET A 87 -9.95 -13.53 -11.04
C MET A 87 -10.51 -13.94 -12.41
N VAL A 88 -11.67 -13.39 -12.82
CA VAL A 88 -12.27 -13.67 -14.13
C VAL A 88 -11.31 -13.31 -15.27
N GLN A 89 -10.58 -12.21 -15.13
CA GLN A 89 -9.51 -11.84 -16.06
C GLN A 89 -8.16 -12.22 -15.46
N LEU A 90 -7.69 -13.42 -15.80
CA LEU A 90 -6.51 -14.02 -15.18
C LEU A 90 -5.25 -13.17 -15.33
N LEU A 91 -4.99 -12.61 -16.51
CA LEU A 91 -3.75 -11.85 -16.77
C LEU A 91 -3.70 -10.54 -15.96
N PRO A 92 -4.73 -9.68 -15.94
CA PRO A 92 -4.80 -8.55 -15.02
C PRO A 92 -4.68 -8.93 -13.55
N ALA A 93 -5.34 -10.00 -13.12
CA ALA A 93 -5.27 -10.46 -11.72
C ALA A 93 -3.86 -10.90 -11.32
N ILE A 94 -3.19 -11.68 -12.17
CA ILE A 94 -1.80 -12.10 -11.94
C ILE A 94 -0.87 -10.89 -11.94
N PHE A 95 -1.03 -9.97 -12.89
CA PHE A 95 -0.24 -8.74 -12.93
C PHE A 95 -0.41 -7.94 -11.64
N ASN A 96 -1.67 -7.77 -11.18
CA ASN A 96 -1.98 -7.09 -9.93
C ASN A 96 -1.26 -7.76 -8.75
N ILE A 97 -1.39 -9.09 -8.61
CA ILE A 97 -0.73 -9.85 -7.53
C ILE A 97 0.79 -9.70 -7.59
N ILE A 98 1.42 -9.85 -8.75
CA ILE A 98 2.88 -9.79 -8.89
C ILE A 98 3.41 -8.41 -8.49
N MET A 99 2.77 -7.33 -8.96
CA MET A 99 3.20 -5.97 -8.62
C MET A 99 3.09 -5.70 -7.11
N HIS A 100 2.06 -6.22 -6.45
CA HIS A 100 1.86 -6.05 -5.01
C HIS A 100 2.73 -6.97 -4.15
N LEU A 101 3.09 -8.16 -4.64
CA LEU A 101 4.13 -8.99 -4.05
C LEU A 101 5.50 -8.30 -4.12
N GLY A 102 5.77 -7.56 -5.20
CA GLY A 102 6.95 -6.70 -5.32
C GLY A 102 7.03 -5.69 -4.17
N LEU A 103 5.97 -4.89 -3.98
CA LEU A 103 5.86 -3.93 -2.86
C LEU A 103 6.04 -4.60 -1.49
N LEU A 104 5.41 -5.76 -1.30
CA LEU A 104 5.53 -6.53 -0.07
C LEU A 104 6.99 -6.93 0.21
N ILE A 105 7.69 -7.44 -0.80
CA ILE A 105 9.11 -7.83 -0.68
C ILE A 105 9.97 -6.59 -0.41
N GLU A 106 9.77 -5.51 -1.15
CA GLU A 106 10.47 -4.24 -0.99
C GLU A 106 10.33 -3.69 0.44
N SER A 107 9.16 -3.83 1.07
CA SER A 107 8.94 -3.37 2.45
C SER A 107 9.94 -3.92 3.49
N PHE A 108 10.51 -5.11 3.23
CA PHE A 108 11.50 -5.75 4.10
C PHE A 108 12.94 -5.64 3.60
N LEU A 109 13.17 -5.51 2.28
CA LEU A 109 14.53 -5.51 1.72
C LEU A 109 15.40 -4.34 2.20
N PHE A 110 14.78 -3.23 2.60
CA PHE A 110 15.49 -1.98 2.84
C PHE A 110 15.72 -1.63 4.32
N ILE A 111 15.50 -2.55 5.27
CA ILE A 111 15.48 -2.21 6.71
C ILE A 111 16.85 -1.74 7.27
N GLU A 112 17.05 -0.42 7.25
CA GLU A 112 18.21 0.27 7.82
C GLU A 112 17.73 1.45 8.68
N GLY A 113 18.44 1.74 9.78
CA GLY A 113 18.18 2.89 10.65
C GLY A 113 17.47 2.59 11.98
N ASP A 114 17.69 3.50 12.94
CA ASP A 114 17.07 3.45 14.27
C ASP A 114 15.77 4.26 14.25
N PHE A 115 14.65 3.58 14.45
CA PHE A 115 13.35 4.22 14.48
C PHE A 115 12.89 4.42 15.92
N LEU A 116 11.98 5.37 16.10
CA LEU A 116 11.34 5.67 17.37
C LEU A 116 9.85 5.60 17.15
N MET A 117 9.09 5.36 18.22
CA MET A 117 7.62 5.28 18.16
C MET A 117 6.99 6.53 17.50
N LYS A 118 7.61 7.70 17.68
CA LYS A 118 7.19 8.97 17.04
C LYS A 118 7.16 8.93 15.51
N HIS A 119 7.96 8.07 14.86
CA HIS A 119 7.95 7.91 13.40
C HIS A 119 6.80 7.03 12.91
N ILE A 120 6.22 6.19 13.78
CA ILE A 120 5.17 5.22 13.45
C ILE A 120 3.77 5.78 13.76
N ILE A 121 3.62 6.61 14.80
CA ILE A 121 2.33 7.18 15.22
C ILE A 121 1.59 7.93 14.09
N PRO A 122 2.23 8.82 13.30
CA PRO A 122 1.54 9.50 12.22
C PRO A 122 0.98 8.54 11.18
N LEU A 123 1.62 7.38 11.00
CA LEU A 123 1.21 6.40 10.01
C LEU A 123 -0.02 5.63 10.42
N ILE A 124 -0.15 5.23 11.70
CA ILE A 124 -1.38 4.57 12.14
C ILE A 124 -2.59 5.51 11.98
N ILE A 125 -2.40 6.81 12.23
CA ILE A 125 -3.45 7.81 12.00
C ILE A 125 -3.81 7.87 10.51
N PHE A 126 -2.81 7.89 9.62
CA PHE A 126 -3.02 7.87 8.18
C PHE A 126 -3.79 6.61 7.72
N PHE A 127 -3.38 5.43 8.20
CA PHE A 127 -4.06 4.18 7.89
C PHE A 127 -5.49 4.13 8.39
N LEU A 128 -5.77 4.61 9.60
CA LEU A 128 -7.13 4.66 10.12
C LEU A 128 -8.01 5.67 9.39
N ALA A 129 -7.44 6.79 8.93
CA ALA A 129 -8.17 7.75 8.08
C ALA A 129 -8.51 7.14 6.72
N ASN A 130 -7.59 6.37 6.13
CA ASN A 130 -7.82 5.62 4.91
C ASN A 130 -8.90 4.52 5.11
N ASP A 131 -8.79 3.69 6.16
CA ASP A 131 -9.80 2.67 6.49
C ASP A 131 -11.20 3.29 6.70
N PHE A 132 -11.25 4.45 7.35
CA PHE A 132 -12.49 5.21 7.52
C PHE A 132 -13.04 5.71 6.18
N SER A 133 -12.19 6.27 5.31
CA SER A 133 -12.58 6.69 3.97
C SER A 133 -13.16 5.51 3.18
N ASP A 134 -12.49 4.38 3.20
CA ASP A 134 -12.89 3.20 2.44
C ASP A 134 -14.25 2.68 2.88
N TYR A 135 -14.41 2.35 4.16
CA TYR A 135 -15.56 1.57 4.62
C TYR A 135 -16.66 2.39 5.29
N PHE A 136 -16.37 3.60 5.75
CA PHE A 136 -17.39 4.50 6.32
C PHE A 136 -17.89 5.51 5.30
N LEU A 137 -17.01 6.06 4.45
CA LEU A 137 -17.40 6.96 3.36
C LEU A 137 -17.68 6.23 2.03
N ASN A 138 -17.55 4.90 2.00
CA ASN A 138 -17.76 4.06 0.81
C ASN A 138 -16.88 4.47 -0.37
N THR A 139 -15.61 4.77 -0.11
CA THR A 139 -14.63 5.12 -1.14
C THR A 139 -13.67 3.98 -1.46
N HIS A 140 -13.96 2.75 -0.99
CA HIS A 140 -13.18 1.56 -1.29
C HIS A 140 -13.25 1.18 -2.80
N PRO A 141 -12.23 0.51 -3.36
CA PRO A 141 -12.32 -0.07 -4.71
C PRO A 141 -13.40 -1.17 -4.75
N PHE A 142 -13.74 -1.67 -5.94
CA PHE A 142 -14.80 -2.67 -6.07
C PHE A 142 -14.57 -3.88 -5.15
N ILE A 143 -15.56 -4.15 -4.28
CA ILE A 143 -15.58 -5.28 -3.35
C ILE A 143 -16.97 -5.92 -3.43
N ASP A 144 -17.01 -7.25 -3.53
CA ASP A 144 -18.29 -7.99 -3.49
C ASP A 144 -19.02 -7.71 -2.17
N VAL A 145 -20.31 -7.39 -2.24
CA VAL A 145 -21.14 -7.05 -1.08
C VAL A 145 -21.11 -8.14 0.00
N SER A 146 -21.04 -9.42 -0.40
CA SER A 146 -20.94 -10.56 0.52
C SER A 146 -19.64 -10.58 1.32
N LEU A 147 -18.57 -9.97 0.80
CA LEU A 147 -17.25 -9.90 1.42
C LEU A 147 -16.95 -8.53 2.05
N LEU A 148 -17.85 -7.55 1.90
CA LEU A 148 -17.59 -6.16 2.30
C LEU A 148 -17.22 -6.03 3.79
N ILE A 149 -18.03 -6.59 4.68
CA ILE A 149 -17.79 -6.54 6.13
C ILE A 149 -16.48 -7.25 6.49
N THR A 150 -16.26 -8.44 5.94
CA THR A 150 -15.04 -9.23 6.18
C THR A 150 -13.79 -8.50 5.69
N THR A 151 -13.86 -7.86 4.53
CA THR A 151 -12.75 -7.09 3.96
C THR A 151 -12.49 -5.83 4.79
N GLY A 152 -13.53 -5.15 5.28
CA GLY A 152 -13.38 -4.01 6.20
C GLY A 152 -12.70 -4.39 7.50
N ILE A 153 -13.13 -5.48 8.15
CA ILE A 153 -12.50 -6.01 9.37
C ILE A 153 -11.03 -6.38 9.09
N PHE A 154 -10.76 -7.08 7.99
CA PHE A 154 -9.41 -7.43 7.58
C PHE A 154 -8.53 -6.20 7.39
N THR A 155 -9.02 -5.17 6.70
CA THR A 155 -8.27 -3.93 6.44
C THR A 155 -7.93 -3.21 7.74
N PHE A 156 -8.91 -3.08 8.64
CA PHE A 156 -8.71 -2.46 9.95
C PHE A 156 -7.67 -3.22 10.79
N ILE A 157 -7.76 -4.55 10.86
CA ILE A 157 -6.77 -5.38 11.56
C ILE A 157 -5.38 -5.22 10.94
N MET A 158 -5.29 -5.17 9.61
CA MET A 158 -4.03 -5.00 8.89
C MET A 158 -3.32 -3.70 9.25
N SER A 159 -4.04 -2.62 9.52
CA SER A 159 -3.45 -1.36 10.01
C SER A 159 -2.67 -1.55 11.31
N PHE A 160 -3.22 -2.30 12.28
CA PHE A 160 -2.53 -2.59 13.54
C PHE A 160 -1.43 -3.65 13.39
N VAL A 161 -1.67 -4.72 12.62
CA VAL A 161 -0.70 -5.79 12.38
C VAL A 161 0.56 -5.24 11.71
N THR A 162 0.40 -4.35 10.72
CA THR A 162 1.52 -3.68 10.04
C THR A 162 2.39 -2.91 11.04
N VAL A 163 1.77 -2.09 11.89
CA VAL A 163 2.46 -1.33 12.94
C VAL A 163 3.13 -2.24 13.96
N LEU A 164 2.47 -3.33 14.37
CA LEU A 164 3.05 -4.29 15.31
C LEU A 164 4.29 -4.99 14.75
N ILE A 165 4.23 -5.45 13.50
CA ILE A 165 5.35 -6.13 12.83
C ILE A 165 6.54 -5.18 12.73
N PHE A 166 6.31 -3.97 12.19
CA PHE A 166 7.41 -3.03 11.97
C PHE A 166 7.90 -2.37 13.26
N SER A 167 7.07 -2.15 14.27
CA SER A 167 7.58 -1.70 15.59
C SER A 167 8.54 -2.74 16.19
N ARG A 168 8.26 -4.04 16.04
CA ARG A 168 9.18 -5.10 16.52
C ARG A 168 10.46 -5.21 15.69
N ILE A 169 10.42 -4.88 14.41
CA ILE A 169 11.59 -4.97 13.51
C ILE A 169 12.45 -3.71 13.63
N LEU A 170 11.82 -2.54 13.67
CA LEU A 170 12.46 -1.23 13.56
C LEU A 170 12.90 -0.64 14.92
N LEU A 171 12.28 -1.04 16.03
CA LEU A 171 12.63 -0.56 17.39
C LEU A 171 13.57 -1.53 18.15
N LYS A 172 13.91 -2.68 17.56
CA LYS A 172 14.83 -3.67 18.15
C LYS A 172 16.30 -3.46 17.78
N LYS A 173 16.59 -2.43 16.98
CA LYS A 173 17.94 -1.91 16.75
C LYS A 173 18.12 -0.68 17.64
#